data_AF-A0A523DSS9-F1
#
_entry.id   AF-A0A523DSS9-F1
#
_cell.length_a   1.000
_cell.length_b   1.000
_cell.length_c   1.000
_cell.angle_alpha   90.00
_cell.angle_beta   90.00
_cell.angle_gamma   90.00
#
_symmetry.space_group_name_H-M   'P 1'
#
loop_
_entity.id
_entity.type
_entity.pdbx_description
1 polymer ?
#
loop_
_entity_poly.entity_id
_entity_poly.type
_entity_poly.pdbx_seq_one_letter_code
_entity_poly.pdbx_strand_id
1 'polypeptide(L)'
;MLDQITIHAADGLTLIALAPTSAETMMEIQTILDSDPDFRRERERLGLSTLLGYVAPREWNVPELGLRRPGEHRHSGLAELFHPSTHGNSIELDQHQLVVAVMEPIVIDTTTRAEGKELVMRTLGYVPKLKVVLDLGKGSVTSVSDEPYESQWKGIPVPIY
;
A
#
# COMPACT_ATOMS: atom_id res chain seq x y z
N MET A 1 -19.76 -13.12 -1.54
CA MET A 1 -19.91 -11.66 -1.57
C MET A 1 -18.52 -11.12 -1.83
N LEU A 2 -18.32 -10.37 -2.92
CA LEU A 2 -17.06 -9.65 -3.12
C LEU A 2 -17.11 -8.46 -2.19
N ASP A 3 -16.26 -8.48 -1.16
CA ASP A 3 -16.18 -7.44 -0.15
C ASP A 3 -15.73 -6.14 -0.80
N GLN A 4 -16.40 -5.04 -0.46
CA GLN A 4 -16.17 -3.75 -1.09
C GLN A 4 -14.75 -3.24 -0.77
N ILE A 5 -13.98 -3.00 -1.82
CA ILE A 5 -12.75 -2.20 -1.73
C ILE A 5 -13.13 -0.85 -1.14
N THR A 6 -12.54 -0.51 0.00
CA THR A 6 -12.74 0.80 0.61
C THR A 6 -11.63 1.72 0.15
N ILE A 7 -12.02 2.72 -0.65
CA ILE A 7 -11.15 3.78 -1.16
C ILE A 7 -11.51 5.06 -0.41
N HIS A 8 -10.50 5.73 0.16
CA HIS A 8 -10.64 7.04 0.76
C HIS A 8 -9.71 8.01 0.04
N ALA A 9 -10.28 9.01 -0.63
CA ALA A 9 -9.52 10.03 -1.35
C ALA A 9 -9.49 11.32 -0.53
N ALA A 10 -8.29 11.75 -0.15
CA ALA A 10 -8.01 13.05 0.47
C ALA A 10 -7.01 13.82 -0.39
N ASP A 11 -6.89 15.13 -0.19
CA ASP A 11 -6.03 15.99 -1.01
C ASP A 11 -4.58 15.49 -1.03
N GLY A 12 -4.17 14.98 -2.18
CA GLY A 12 -2.82 14.49 -2.48
C GLY A 12 -2.43 13.12 -1.90
N LEU A 13 -3.31 12.43 -1.16
CA LEU A 13 -3.12 11.03 -0.76
C LEU A 13 -4.46 10.28 -0.88
N THR A 14 -4.47 9.24 -1.71
CA THR A 14 -5.60 8.29 -1.78
C THR A 14 -5.21 7.02 -1.04
N LEU A 15 -6.04 6.58 -0.09
CA LEU A 15 -5.84 5.34 0.66
C LEU A 15 -6.72 4.22 0.09
N ILE A 16 -6.14 3.03 -0.01
CA ILE A 16 -6.80 1.80 -0.46
C ILE A 16 -6.58 0.72 0.58
N ALA A 17 -7.66 0.18 1.16
CA ALA A 17 -7.56 -0.94 2.09
C ALA A 17 -7.43 -2.28 1.35
N LEU A 18 -6.47 -3.11 1.78
CA LEU A 18 -6.29 -4.48 1.28
C LEU A 18 -7.11 -5.52 2.05
N ALA A 19 -7.59 -5.15 3.24
CA ALA A 19 -8.50 -5.95 4.06
C ALA A 19 -9.85 -5.21 4.20
N PRO A 20 -10.97 -5.91 4.45
CA PRO A 20 -12.24 -5.28 4.80
C PRO A 20 -12.05 -4.27 5.93
N THR A 21 -12.23 -2.99 5.61
CA THR A 21 -11.95 -1.86 6.51
C THR A 21 -13.09 -0.86 6.40
N SER A 22 -13.57 -0.34 7.53
CA SER A 22 -14.67 0.62 7.50
C SER A 22 -14.22 1.99 6.99
N ALA A 23 -15.16 2.78 6.43
CA ALA A 23 -14.87 4.16 6.04
C ALA A 23 -14.42 5.03 7.23
N GLU A 24 -14.96 4.79 8.43
CA GLU A 24 -14.56 5.46 9.67
C GLU A 24 -13.10 5.21 10.01
N THR A 25 -12.68 3.94 9.98
CA THR A 25 -11.29 3.55 10.19
C THR A 25 -10.36 4.18 9.15
N MET A 26 -10.77 4.25 7.87
CA MET A 26 -9.97 4.90 6.83
C MET A 26 -9.79 6.42 7.06
N MET A 27 -10.83 7.10 7.56
CA MET A 27 -10.74 8.52 7.95
C MET A 27 -9.83 8.71 9.17
N GLU A 28 -9.87 7.79 10.12
CA GLU A 28 -8.98 7.81 11.29
C GLU A 28 -7.51 7.64 10.87
N ILE A 29 -7.22 6.67 9.99
CA ILE A 29 -5.88 6.48 9.41
C ILE A 29 -5.40 7.76 8.73
N GLN A 30 -6.23 8.38 7.89
CA GLN A 30 -5.91 9.63 7.21
C GLN A 30 -5.60 10.74 8.22
N THR A 31 -6.41 10.89 9.27
CA THR A 31 -6.24 11.90 10.31
C THR A 31 -4.91 11.71 11.07
N ILE A 32 -4.56 10.47 11.39
CA ILE A 32 -3.29 10.13 12.06
C ILE A 32 -2.12 10.51 11.15
N LEU A 33 -2.17 10.12 9.88
CA LEU A 33 -1.11 10.44 8.90
C LEU A 33 -0.94 11.95 8.73
N ASP A 34 -2.02 12.70 8.50
CA ASP A 34 -1.95 14.15 8.29
C ASP A 34 -1.46 14.90 9.54
N SER A 35 -1.71 14.36 10.73
CA SER A 35 -1.24 14.95 11.99
C SER A 35 0.24 14.64 12.26
N ASP A 36 0.77 13.55 11.71
CA ASP A 36 2.13 13.10 11.99
C ASP A 36 3.19 14.02 11.34
N PRO A 37 4.13 14.57 12.13
CA PRO A 37 5.14 15.51 11.61
C PRO A 37 6.20 14.82 10.74
N ASP A 38 6.56 13.57 11.04
CA ASP A 38 7.57 12.83 10.27
C ASP A 38 7.01 12.45 8.90
N PHE A 39 5.78 11.96 8.84
CA PHE A 39 5.10 11.66 7.58
C PHE A 39 4.95 12.90 6.70
N ARG A 40 4.53 14.04 7.27
CA ARG A 40 4.43 15.30 6.54
C ARG A 40 5.77 15.74 5.96
N ARG A 41 6.84 15.69 6.76
CA ARG A 41 8.20 16.03 6.30
C ARG A 41 8.64 15.13 5.14
N GLU A 42 8.42 13.82 5.25
CA GLU A 42 8.80 12.88 4.18
C GLU A 42 7.94 13.07 2.92
N ARG A 43 6.64 13.32 3.07
CA ARG A 43 5.74 13.66 1.96
C ARG A 43 6.18 14.92 1.22
N GLU A 44 6.54 15.98 1.96
CA GLU A 44 7.08 17.21 1.39
C GLU A 44 8.42 16.98 0.69
N ARG A 45 9.32 16.20 1.31
CA ARG A 45 10.63 15.84 0.72
C ARG A 45 10.49 15.13 -0.61
N LEU A 46 9.50 14.25 -0.75
CA LEU A 46 9.22 13.56 -2.01
C LEU A 46 8.70 14.51 -3.10
N GLY A 47 8.11 15.65 -2.74
CA GLY A 47 7.61 16.64 -3.69
C GLY A 47 6.42 16.15 -4.54
N LEU A 48 5.71 15.12 -4.06
CA LEU A 48 4.66 14.45 -4.83
C LEU A 48 3.29 15.07 -4.54
N SER A 49 2.63 15.54 -5.59
CA SER A 49 1.28 16.14 -5.53
C SER A 49 0.17 15.10 -5.42
N THR A 50 0.45 13.84 -5.74
CA THR A 50 -0.51 12.73 -5.67
C THR A 50 0.19 11.45 -5.28
N LEU A 51 -0.24 10.88 -4.16
CA LEU A 51 0.25 9.63 -3.60
C LEU A 51 -0.88 8.62 -3.50
N LEU A 52 -0.53 7.34 -3.59
CA LEU A 52 -1.42 6.23 -3.31
C LEU A 52 -0.90 5.46 -2.09
N GLY A 53 -1.70 5.28 -1.05
CA GLY A 53 -1.34 4.52 0.14
C GLY A 53 -2.13 3.21 0.21
N TYR A 54 -1.44 2.07 0.20
CA TYR A 54 -2.08 0.78 0.45
C TYR A 54 -2.02 0.45 1.93
N VAL A 55 -3.20 0.29 2.55
CA VAL A 55 -3.36 -0.04 3.96
C VAL A 55 -3.51 -1.54 4.12
N ALA A 56 -2.67 -2.14 4.97
CA ALA A 56 -2.74 -3.54 5.34
C ALA A 56 -2.39 -3.74 6.81
N PRO A 57 -2.80 -4.86 7.43
CA PRO A 57 -2.21 -5.30 8.69
C PRO A 57 -0.68 -5.45 8.56
N ARG A 58 0.05 -5.05 9.60
CA ARG A 58 1.52 -5.08 9.62
C ARG A 58 2.10 -6.47 9.33
N GLU A 59 1.38 -7.51 9.70
CA GLU A 59 1.77 -8.92 9.52
C GLU A 59 1.45 -9.46 8.11
N TRP A 60 0.95 -8.64 7.19
CA TRP A 60 0.73 -9.08 5.82
C TRP A 60 2.03 -9.06 5.01
N ASN A 61 2.21 -10.11 4.21
CA ASN A 61 3.22 -10.15 3.16
C ASN A 61 2.54 -9.89 1.81
N VAL A 62 2.85 -8.76 1.18
CA VAL A 62 2.35 -8.41 -0.16
C VAL A 62 3.56 -7.99 -0.99
N PRO A 63 4.23 -8.96 -1.64
CA PRO A 63 5.49 -8.74 -2.32
C PRO A 63 5.44 -7.60 -3.32
N GLU A 64 4.36 -7.48 -4.09
CA GLU A 64 4.14 -6.48 -5.13
C GLU A 64 4.17 -5.04 -4.59
N LEU A 65 3.74 -4.86 -3.34
CA LEU A 65 3.78 -3.58 -2.62
C LEU A 65 5.06 -3.37 -1.81
N GLY A 66 5.97 -4.36 -1.80
CA GLY A 66 7.14 -4.38 -0.92
C GLY A 66 6.83 -4.66 0.55
N LEU A 67 5.57 -4.97 0.89
CA LEU A 67 5.15 -5.29 2.25
C LEU A 67 5.63 -6.69 2.63
N ARG A 68 6.17 -6.82 3.84
CA ARG A 68 6.71 -8.06 4.39
C ARG A 68 6.39 -8.17 5.87
N ARG A 69 6.23 -9.41 6.32
CA ARG A 69 6.14 -9.75 7.74
C ARG A 69 7.41 -9.32 8.47
N PRO A 70 7.29 -8.79 9.71
CA PRO A 70 8.44 -8.58 10.58
C PRO A 70 9.29 -9.86 10.70
N GLY A 71 10.58 -9.75 10.38
CA GLY A 71 11.53 -10.87 10.51
C GLY A 71 11.63 -11.80 9.30
N GLU A 72 10.82 -11.65 8.24
CA GLU A 72 11.00 -12.41 7.00
C GLU A 72 12.13 -11.82 6.13
N HIS A 73 13.09 -12.66 5.73
CA HIS A 73 14.13 -12.30 4.77
C HIS A 73 13.63 -12.34 3.32
N ARG A 74 14.37 -11.70 2.41
CA ARG A 74 14.04 -11.39 0.99
C ARG A 74 13.53 -12.55 0.10
N HIS A 75 13.48 -13.80 0.57
CA HIS A 75 13.16 -14.97 -0.24
C HIS A 75 12.42 -16.07 0.52
N SER A 76 11.17 -15.84 0.93
CA SER A 76 10.28 -16.95 1.29
C SER A 76 9.07 -16.98 0.36
N GLY A 77 9.22 -17.62 -0.81
CA GLY A 77 8.13 -17.87 -1.76
C GLY A 77 7.12 -18.91 -1.26
N LEU A 78 6.93 -19.02 0.05
CA LEU A 78 6.10 -20.03 0.71
C LEU A 78 4.79 -19.46 1.25
N ALA A 79 4.66 -18.13 1.37
CA ALA A 79 3.43 -17.48 1.85
C ALA A 79 2.27 -17.56 0.83
N GLU A 80 2.57 -17.79 -0.46
CA GLU A 80 1.62 -17.73 -1.58
C GLU A 80 0.60 -18.88 -1.65
N LEU A 81 0.70 -19.91 -0.79
CA LEU A 81 -0.02 -21.17 -0.97
C LEU A 81 -1.38 -21.28 -0.27
N PHE A 82 -1.81 -20.30 0.53
CA PHE A 82 -3.00 -20.46 1.40
C PHE A 82 -4.24 -19.69 0.95
N HIS A 83 -4.10 -18.52 0.32
CA HIS A 83 -5.23 -17.73 -0.18
C HIS A 83 -4.76 -16.82 -1.33
N PRO A 84 -5.04 -17.14 -2.60
CA PRO A 84 -4.51 -16.37 -3.74
C PRO A 84 -5.03 -14.93 -3.79
N SER A 85 -6.17 -14.64 -3.17
CA SER A 85 -6.75 -13.29 -3.09
C SER A 85 -6.13 -12.40 -2.01
N THR A 86 -5.42 -12.96 -1.03
CA THR A 86 -4.78 -12.21 0.07
C THR A 86 -3.29 -12.52 0.20
N HIS A 87 -2.68 -13.19 -0.78
CA HIS A 87 -1.30 -13.73 -0.70
C HIS A 87 -1.08 -14.63 0.54
N GLY A 88 -2.11 -15.41 0.93
CA GLY A 88 -2.06 -16.28 2.11
C GLY A 88 -2.11 -15.55 3.45
N ASN A 89 -2.52 -14.28 3.46
CA ASN A 89 -2.72 -13.51 4.68
C ASN A 89 -4.14 -13.70 5.26
N SER A 90 -4.30 -13.44 6.56
CA SER A 90 -5.61 -13.38 7.21
C SER A 90 -6.52 -12.38 6.50
N ILE A 91 -7.81 -12.62 6.45
CA ILE A 91 -8.79 -11.66 5.88
C ILE A 91 -9.10 -10.56 6.91
N GLU A 92 -8.86 -10.80 8.20
CA GLU A 92 -9.17 -9.87 9.27
C GLU A 92 -8.14 -8.73 9.36
N LEU A 93 -8.64 -7.51 9.57
CA LEU A 93 -7.82 -6.35 9.89
C LEU A 93 -7.37 -6.42 11.36
N ASP A 94 -6.06 -6.51 11.60
CA ASP A 94 -5.52 -6.24 12.94
C ASP A 94 -5.46 -4.72 13.16
N GLN A 95 -6.39 -4.20 13.95
CA GLN A 95 -6.51 -2.77 14.23
C GLN A 95 -5.35 -2.22 15.08
N HIS A 96 -4.51 -3.06 15.69
CA HIS A 96 -3.45 -2.56 16.56
C HIS A 96 -2.19 -2.12 15.82
N GLN A 97 -1.88 -2.76 14.70
CA GLN A 97 -0.64 -2.52 13.96
C GLN A 97 -0.92 -2.60 12.46
N LEU A 98 -0.96 -1.44 11.81
CA LEU A 98 -1.15 -1.32 10.38
C LEU A 98 0.13 -0.83 9.70
N VAL A 99 0.23 -1.15 8.42
CA VAL A 99 1.24 -0.60 7.51
C VAL A 99 0.54 0.10 6.34
N VAL A 100 1.05 1.27 5.99
CA VAL A 100 0.67 2.01 4.79
C VAL A 100 1.89 2.05 3.87
N ALA A 101 1.79 1.33 2.74
CA ALA A 101 2.77 1.42 1.67
C ALA A 101 2.41 2.59 0.75
N VAL A 102 3.20 3.65 0.82
CA VAL A 102 2.98 4.89 0.07
C VAL A 102 3.72 4.81 -1.25
N MET A 103 2.96 4.96 -2.32
CA MET A 103 3.37 4.76 -3.69
C MET A 103 3.38 6.08 -4.46
N GLU A 104 4.43 6.25 -5.26
CA GLU A 104 4.44 7.22 -6.35
C GLU A 104 3.81 6.58 -7.60
N PRO A 105 2.80 7.20 -8.22
CA PRO A 105 2.35 6.81 -9.55
C PRO A 105 3.45 7.15 -10.56
N ILE A 106 3.86 6.16 -11.36
CA ILE A 106 4.79 6.34 -12.46
C ILE A 106 4.07 6.05 -13.78
N VAL A 107 4.38 6.83 -14.82
CA VAL A 107 3.96 6.47 -16.17
C VAL A 107 4.99 5.51 -16.74
N ILE A 108 4.58 4.28 -17.06
CA ILE A 108 5.41 3.31 -17.76
C ILE A 108 5.11 3.49 -19.24
N ASP A 109 6.06 4.08 -19.97
CA ASP A 109 5.95 4.25 -21.42
C ASP A 109 6.03 2.88 -22.12
N THR A 110 4.88 2.36 -22.55
CA THR A 110 4.83 1.20 -23.43
C THR A 110 4.85 1.63 -24.89
N THR A 111 6.04 1.89 -25.41
CA THR A 111 6.33 2.05 -26.85
C THR A 111 6.01 0.80 -27.71
N THR A 112 5.32 -0.20 -27.16
CA THR A 112 4.87 -1.40 -27.87
C THR A 112 3.35 -1.55 -27.78
N ARG A 113 2.69 -1.53 -28.95
CA ARG A 113 1.33 -1.97 -29.37
C ARG A 113 0.39 -2.60 -28.31
N ALA A 114 0.25 -2.02 -27.12
CA ALA A 114 -0.77 -2.41 -26.17
C ALA A 114 -2.07 -1.68 -26.54
N GLU A 115 -3.15 -2.42 -26.77
CA GLU A 115 -4.45 -1.86 -27.10
C GLU A 115 -5.48 -2.20 -26.01
N GLY A 116 -6.50 -1.35 -25.85
CA GLY A 116 -7.61 -1.59 -24.93
C GLY A 116 -7.21 -1.61 -23.44
N LYS A 117 -7.78 -2.55 -22.67
CA LYS A 117 -7.59 -2.67 -21.20
C LYS A 117 -6.13 -2.92 -20.81
N GLU A 118 -5.33 -3.49 -21.71
CA GLU A 118 -3.91 -3.80 -21.51
C GLU A 118 -3.04 -2.54 -21.51
N LEU A 119 -3.42 -1.50 -22.25
CA LEU A 119 -2.74 -0.21 -22.22
C LEU A 119 -2.91 0.45 -20.84
N VAL A 120 -4.13 0.51 -20.30
CA VAL A 120 -4.40 1.14 -18.99
C VAL A 120 -3.64 0.43 -17.85
N MET A 121 -3.60 -0.90 -17.86
CA MET A 121 -2.86 -1.69 -16.87
C MET A 121 -1.34 -1.58 -17.00
N ARG A 122 -0.83 -1.27 -18.19
CA ARG A 122 0.62 -1.13 -18.44
C ARG A 122 1.15 0.30 -18.41
N THR A 123 0.28 1.31 -18.53
CA THR A 123 0.70 2.73 -18.65
C THR A 123 0.91 3.38 -17.28
N LEU A 124 0.23 2.88 -16.23
CA LEU A 124 0.36 3.38 -14.87
C LEU A 124 0.98 2.29 -13.99
N GLY A 125 2.20 2.55 -13.52
CA GLY A 125 2.84 1.76 -12.48
C GLY A 125 2.83 2.49 -11.16
N TYR A 126 3.17 1.76 -10.10
CA TYR A 126 3.31 2.33 -8.75
C TYR A 126 4.64 1.89 -8.15
N VAL A 127 5.39 2.84 -7.61
CA VAL A 127 6.68 2.58 -6.97
C VAL A 127 6.57 2.90 -5.48
N PRO A 128 6.84 1.95 -4.58
CA PRO A 128 6.93 2.22 -3.16
C PRO A 128 8.00 3.26 -2.85
N LYS A 129 7.63 4.22 -2.02
CA LYS A 129 8.51 5.29 -1.53
C LYS A 129 8.66 5.21 -0.03
N LEU A 130 7.55 5.18 0.67
CA LEU A 130 7.54 5.15 2.13
C LEU A 130 6.78 3.94 2.61
N LYS A 131 7.29 3.39 3.70
CA LYS A 131 6.54 2.51 4.58
C LYS A 131 6.21 3.30 5.84
N VAL A 132 4.93 3.40 6.14
CA VAL A 132 4.44 4.02 7.37
C VAL A 132 3.82 2.93 8.22
N VAL A 133 4.30 2.74 9.44
CA VAL A 133 3.70 1.81 10.40
C VAL A 133 2.95 2.63 11.43
N LEU A 134 1.68 2.31 11.63
CA LEU A 134 0.80 3.04 12.54
C LEU A 134 0.08 2.09 13.51
N ASP A 135 -0.29 2.63 14.65
CA ASP A 135 -1.00 1.94 15.72
C ASP A 135 -2.30 2.71 15.97
N LEU A 136 -3.44 2.15 15.51
CA LEU A 136 -4.74 2.82 15.70
C LEU A 136 -5.13 2.86 17.16
N GLY A 137 -4.77 1.85 17.95
CA GLY A 137 -5.03 1.84 19.40
C GLY A 137 -4.34 2.98 20.15
N LYS A 138 -3.21 3.47 19.62
CA LYS A 138 -2.51 4.66 20.12
C LYS A 138 -2.83 5.95 19.36
N GLY A 139 -3.54 5.87 18.23
CA GLY A 139 -3.79 7.02 17.36
C GLY A 139 -2.51 7.66 16.82
N SER A 140 -1.48 6.87 16.50
CA SER A 140 -0.14 7.40 16.21
C SER A 140 0.60 6.64 15.11
N VAL A 141 1.45 7.34 14.37
CA VAL A 141 2.50 6.73 13.55
C VAL A 141 3.63 6.28 14.47
N THR A 142 4.06 5.03 14.29
CA THR A 142 5.16 4.42 15.05
C THR A 142 6.49 4.47 14.31
N SER A 143 6.47 4.48 12.98
CA SER A 143 7.67 4.68 12.16
C SER A 143 7.32 5.12 10.74
N VAL A 144 8.15 6.00 10.18
CA VAL A 144 8.19 6.32 8.75
C VAL A 144 9.58 5.94 8.25
N SER A 145 9.66 5.15 7.19
CA SER A 145 10.93 4.74 6.60
C SER A 145 10.89 4.75 5.08
N ASP A 146 11.99 5.15 4.47
CA ASP A 146 12.24 4.89 3.05
C ASP A 146 12.29 3.38 2.82
N GLU A 147 11.55 2.88 1.84
CA GLU A 147 11.62 1.48 1.44
C GLU A 147 12.03 1.43 -0.04
N PRO A 148 13.35 1.42 -0.34
CA PRO A 148 13.82 1.27 -1.71
C PRO A 148 13.38 -0.11 -2.23
N TYR A 149 12.33 -0.10 -3.04
CA TYR A 149 11.75 -1.32 -3.58
C TYR A 149 12.47 -1.72 -4.86
N GLU A 150 13.27 -2.78 -4.74
CA GLU A 150 13.87 -3.52 -5.84
C GLU A 150 13.27 -4.93 -5.84
N SER A 151 12.39 -5.16 -6.81
CA SER A 151 11.68 -6.42 -7.01
C SER A 151 11.39 -6.57 -8.49
N GLN A 152 11.29 -7.82 -8.94
CA GLN A 152 10.79 -8.12 -10.28
C GLN A 152 9.35 -7.62 -10.50
N TRP A 153 8.62 -7.35 -9.42
CA TRP A 153 7.24 -6.85 -9.44
C TRP A 153 7.12 -5.32 -9.34
N LYS A 154 8.24 -4.58 -9.43
CA LYS A 154 8.26 -3.11 -9.38
C LYS A 154 7.41 -2.50 -10.49
N GLY A 155 6.49 -1.62 -10.12
CA GLY A 155 5.63 -0.91 -11.07
C GLY A 155 4.43 -1.72 -11.56
N ILE A 156 4.24 -2.97 -11.10
CA ILE A 156 3.06 -3.74 -11.45
C ILE A 156 1.88 -3.30 -10.57
N PRO A 157 0.74 -2.88 -11.15
CA PRO A 157 -0.45 -2.56 -10.38
C PRO A 157 -0.91 -3.80 -9.61
N VAL A 158 -1.12 -3.66 -8.30
CA VAL A 158 -1.66 -4.73 -7.49
C VAL A 158 -3.16 -4.83 -7.77
N PRO A 159 -3.66 -6.00 -8.24
CA PRO A 159 -5.08 -6.18 -8.43
C PRO A 159 -5.77 -6.04 -7.07
N ILE A 160 -6.74 -5.14 -7.02
CA ILE A 160 -7.60 -5.01 -5.86
C ILE A 160 -8.79 -5.93 -6.14
N TYR A 161 -8.93 -7.01 -5.37
CA TYR A 161 -9.94 -8.06 -5.56
C TYR A 161 -11.24 -7.76 -4.82
#